data_AF-A0A8B8BN22-F1
#
_entry.id   AF-A0A8B8BN22-F1
#
_cell.length_a   1.000
_cell.length_b   1.000
_cell.length_c   1.000
_cell.angle_alpha   90.00
_cell.angle_beta   90.00
_cell.angle_gamma   90.00
#
_symmetry.space_group_name_H-M   'P 1'
#
loop_
_entity.id
_entity.type
_entity.pdbx_description
1 polymer ?
#
loop_
_entity_poly.entity_id
_entity_poly.type
_entity_poly.pdbx_seq_one_letter_code
_entity_poly.pdbx_strand_id
1 'polypeptide(L)'
;MDSATNMTTFVTFLLFLVVGLMIGGSCGEHSLDRRANVAKRSDNDTTYYNIYTKINTLEKYVSNLETKLQKRAKLLQKLLKSVVEIDGNIGLSEKSPKKNAVGFTTKLQQSTYSSTSSNIRGSTIIYNGGNAYNGTVFTCPKPGLYLFHVSLLTRTKYGGIWIFKNSQALTLAYAGYVDSQYNGASVSAVVWLDVGDQVYLRPSTSPMLVDNNAVFTGVKVN
;
A
#
# COMPACT_ATOMS: atom_id res chain seq x y z
N MET A 1 -63.92 84.58 -66.26
CA MET A 1 -64.38 83.26 -66.73
C MET A 1 -63.17 82.35 -66.90
N ASP A 2 -63.10 81.14 -66.35
CA ASP A 2 -64.09 80.49 -65.47
C ASP A 2 -63.46 79.77 -64.28
N SER A 3 -63.69 80.33 -63.09
CA SER A 3 -63.25 79.78 -61.79
C SER A 3 -64.25 78.76 -61.22
N ALA A 4 -65.44 78.64 -61.82
CA ALA A 4 -66.51 77.78 -61.30
C ALA A 4 -66.23 76.28 -61.51
N THR A 5 -65.75 75.88 -62.69
CA THR A 5 -65.69 74.47 -63.12
C THR A 5 -64.57 73.66 -62.44
N ASN A 6 -63.49 74.31 -62.00
CA ASN A 6 -62.44 73.65 -61.21
C ASN A 6 -62.85 73.46 -59.73
N MET A 7 -63.72 74.33 -59.21
CA MET A 7 -64.10 74.33 -57.79
C MET A 7 -64.96 73.10 -57.43
N THR A 8 -65.90 72.70 -58.30
CA THR A 8 -66.67 71.46 -58.15
C THR A 8 -65.76 70.23 -58.14
N THR A 9 -64.83 70.13 -59.10
CA THR A 9 -63.88 69.00 -59.21
C THR A 9 -63.06 68.81 -57.92
N PHE A 10 -62.59 69.90 -57.32
CA PHE A 10 -61.86 69.87 -56.05
C PHE A 10 -62.73 69.40 -54.87
N VAL A 11 -63.97 69.89 -54.76
CA VAL A 11 -64.91 69.47 -53.71
C VAL A 11 -65.29 67.99 -53.83
N THR A 12 -65.47 67.47 -55.04
CA THR A 12 -65.70 66.03 -55.26
C THR A 12 -64.51 65.19 -54.79
N PHE A 13 -63.27 65.63 -55.06
CA PHE A 13 -62.07 64.92 -54.61
C PHE A 13 -61.93 64.92 -53.08
N LEU A 14 -62.28 66.04 -52.43
CA LEU A 14 -62.27 66.16 -50.97
C LEU A 14 -63.31 65.25 -50.30
N LEU A 15 -64.49 65.11 -50.89
CA LEU A 15 -65.53 64.18 -50.43
C LEU A 15 -65.06 62.71 -50.46
N PHE A 16 -64.39 62.28 -51.54
CA PHE A 16 -63.80 60.93 -51.60
C PHE A 16 -62.75 60.69 -50.50
N LEU A 17 -61.93 61.71 -50.20
CA LEU A 17 -60.89 61.61 -49.17
C LEU A 17 -61.48 61.50 -47.75
N VAL A 18 -62.58 62.21 -47.47
CA VAL A 18 -63.32 62.08 -46.21
C VAL A 18 -64.01 60.71 -46.10
N VAL A 19 -64.64 60.20 -47.17
CA VAL A 19 -65.26 58.86 -47.16
C VAL A 19 -64.22 57.76 -46.92
N GLY A 20 -63.02 57.87 -47.51
CA GLY A 20 -61.92 56.94 -47.25
C GLY A 20 -61.46 56.93 -45.78
N LEU A 21 -61.40 58.10 -45.14
CA LEU A 21 -61.02 58.23 -43.72
C LEU A 21 -62.11 57.74 -42.74
N MET A 22 -63.36 57.62 -43.17
CA MET A 22 -64.49 57.22 -42.31
C MET A 22 -64.80 55.71 -42.32
N ILE A 23 -64.14 54.92 -43.17
CA ILE A 23 -64.43 53.47 -43.36
C ILE A 23 -63.27 52.56 -42.90
N GLY A 24 -62.01 53.02 -42.96
CA GLY A 24 -60.81 52.20 -42.69
C GLY A 24 -60.34 52.17 -41.24
N GLY A 25 -61.15 51.66 -40.30
CA GLY A 25 -60.82 51.68 -38.87
C GLY A 25 -59.94 50.54 -38.33
N SER A 26 -58.93 50.91 -37.53
CA SER A 26 -58.34 50.15 -36.40
C SER A 26 -57.24 49.08 -36.62
N CYS A 27 -56.13 49.31 -35.88
CA CYS A 27 -55.19 48.34 -35.28
C CYS A 27 -54.17 47.55 -36.15
N GLY A 28 -52.89 47.56 -35.71
CA GLY A 28 -51.77 46.79 -36.26
C GLY A 28 -50.43 47.55 -36.17
N GLU A 29 -49.36 46.95 -35.62
CA GLU A 29 -48.12 47.66 -35.22
C GLU A 29 -46.88 47.40 -36.11
N HIS A 30 -45.82 48.20 -35.87
CA HIS A 30 -44.37 47.91 -36.04
C HIS A 30 -43.69 47.83 -37.44
N SER A 31 -42.87 48.85 -37.77
CA SER A 31 -41.43 48.76 -38.21
C SER A 31 -40.86 50.18 -38.50
N LEU A 32 -39.62 50.54 -38.12
CA LEU A 32 -38.30 50.42 -38.80
C LEU A 32 -38.25 51.01 -40.23
N ASP A 33 -37.20 51.67 -40.74
CA ASP A 33 -35.84 52.01 -40.23
C ASP A 33 -35.68 53.57 -40.28
N ARG A 34 -34.80 54.34 -40.96
CA ARG A 34 -33.51 54.12 -41.65
C ARG A 34 -32.52 55.29 -41.45
N ARG A 35 -31.53 55.03 -40.58
CA ARG A 35 -30.15 55.57 -40.49
C ARG A 35 -29.68 56.66 -41.47
N ALA A 36 -28.93 57.61 -40.93
CA ALA A 36 -27.66 58.06 -41.50
C ALA A 36 -26.51 57.73 -40.53
N ASN A 37 -25.45 57.06 -41.00
CA ASN A 37 -24.06 57.26 -40.57
C ASN A 37 -23.09 56.29 -41.31
N VAL A 38 -21.86 56.77 -41.52
CA VAL A 38 -20.77 56.08 -42.24
C VAL A 38 -19.74 55.51 -41.24
N ALA A 39 -18.85 54.64 -41.71
CA ALA A 39 -17.65 54.14 -41.04
C ALA A 39 -17.85 53.25 -39.79
N LYS A 40 -18.01 51.94 -40.04
CA LYS A 40 -17.32 50.88 -39.28
C LYS A 40 -17.24 49.55 -40.05
N ARG A 41 -16.51 49.57 -41.17
CA ARG A 41 -15.98 48.36 -41.80
C ARG A 41 -14.57 48.12 -41.25
N SER A 42 -14.47 47.59 -40.03
CA SER A 42 -13.20 47.10 -39.49
C SER A 42 -12.84 45.80 -40.21
N ASP A 43 -11.59 45.67 -40.67
CA ASP A 43 -11.22 44.63 -41.63
C ASP A 43 -11.42 43.20 -41.12
N ASN A 44 -12.05 42.38 -41.97
CA ASN A 44 -12.18 40.95 -41.75
C ASN A 44 -10.80 40.29 -41.59
N ASP A 45 -9.77 40.73 -42.31
CA ASP A 45 -8.42 40.18 -42.21
C ASP A 45 -7.81 40.42 -40.82
N THR A 46 -8.00 41.61 -40.25
CA THR A 46 -7.61 41.92 -38.86
C THR A 46 -8.37 41.02 -37.88
N THR A 47 -9.66 40.72 -38.15
CA THR A 47 -10.45 39.79 -37.32
C THR A 47 -9.98 38.34 -37.46
N TYR A 48 -9.70 37.85 -38.68
CA TYR A 48 -9.17 36.50 -38.93
C TYR A 48 -7.78 36.30 -38.32
N TYR A 49 -6.87 37.27 -38.49
CA TYR A 49 -5.55 37.24 -37.86
C TYR A 49 -5.64 37.17 -36.33
N ASN A 50 -6.56 37.93 -35.73
CA ASN A 50 -6.87 37.87 -34.29
C ASN A 50 -7.56 36.57 -33.82
N ILE A 51 -8.09 35.75 -34.73
CA ILE A 51 -8.64 34.42 -34.44
C ILE A 51 -7.52 33.37 -34.52
N TYR A 52 -6.75 33.32 -35.61
CA TYR A 52 -5.66 32.36 -35.77
C TYR A 52 -4.56 32.52 -34.70
N THR A 53 -4.19 33.76 -34.36
CA THR A 53 -3.23 34.01 -33.26
C THR A 53 -3.73 33.51 -31.90
N LYS A 54 -5.05 33.56 -31.64
CA LYS A 54 -5.67 32.99 -30.44
C LYS A 54 -5.71 31.47 -30.48
N ILE A 55 -6.00 30.85 -31.63
CA ILE A 55 -5.97 29.38 -31.81
C ILE A 55 -4.57 28.85 -31.52
N ASN A 56 -3.54 29.37 -32.20
CA ASN A 56 -2.14 28.97 -31.98
C ASN A 56 -1.70 29.17 -30.51
N THR A 57 -2.24 30.20 -29.85
CA THR A 57 -1.98 30.45 -28.42
C THR A 57 -2.67 29.41 -27.52
N LEU A 58 -3.91 29.00 -27.84
CA LEU A 58 -4.65 27.96 -27.11
C LEU A 58 -4.01 26.58 -27.30
N GLU A 59 -3.61 26.21 -28.52
CA GLU A 59 -2.86 24.98 -28.81
C GLU A 59 -1.56 24.90 -27.98
N LYS A 60 -0.81 26.00 -27.93
CA LYS A 60 0.39 26.13 -27.10
C LYS A 60 0.09 26.00 -25.60
N TYR A 61 -1.06 26.48 -25.12
CA TYR A 61 -1.50 26.27 -23.74
C TYR A 61 -1.89 24.82 -23.47
N VAL A 62 -2.61 24.15 -24.38
CA VAL A 62 -2.99 22.73 -24.26
C VAL A 62 -1.74 21.84 -24.21
N SER A 63 -0.80 21.98 -25.15
CA SER A 63 0.45 21.20 -25.16
C SER A 63 1.32 21.44 -23.90
N ASN A 64 1.34 22.67 -23.38
CA ASN A 64 2.01 23.01 -22.11
C ASN A 64 1.30 22.34 -20.91
N LEU A 65 -0.03 22.27 -20.93
CA LEU A 65 -0.82 21.58 -19.89
C LEU A 65 -0.62 20.05 -19.95
N GLU A 66 -0.65 19.44 -21.13
CA GLU A 66 -0.37 18.02 -21.34
C GLU A 66 1.02 17.63 -20.84
N THR A 67 2.06 18.37 -21.23
CA THR A 67 3.44 18.08 -20.77
C THR A 67 3.61 18.28 -19.26
N LYS A 68 2.86 19.20 -18.63
CA LYS A 68 2.77 19.31 -17.16
C LYS A 68 2.05 18.12 -16.51
N LEU A 69 0.94 17.66 -17.09
CA LEU A 69 0.21 16.49 -16.61
C LEU A 69 1.04 15.21 -16.75
N GLN A 70 1.71 14.98 -17.88
CA GLN A 70 2.63 13.86 -18.07
C GLN A 70 3.81 13.88 -17.06
N LYS A 71 4.38 15.05 -16.77
CA LYS A 71 5.42 15.20 -15.73
C LYS A 71 4.88 14.85 -14.34
N ARG A 72 3.67 15.29 -13.99
CA ARG A 72 3.00 14.92 -12.73
C ARG A 72 2.68 13.42 -12.66
N ALA A 73 2.19 12.82 -13.74
CA ALA A 73 1.90 11.38 -13.79
C ALA A 73 3.17 10.54 -13.61
N LYS A 74 4.28 10.89 -14.27
CA LYS A 74 5.59 10.22 -14.08
C LYS A 74 6.14 10.40 -12.66
N LEU A 75 5.94 11.58 -12.05
CA LEU A 75 6.31 11.80 -10.64
C LEU A 75 5.46 10.94 -9.69
N LEU A 76 4.14 10.89 -9.88
CA LEU A 76 3.22 10.06 -9.09
C LEU A 76 3.54 8.57 -9.25
N GLN A 77 3.86 8.10 -10.46
CA GLN A 77 4.30 6.73 -10.70
C GLN A 77 5.61 6.41 -9.98
N LYS A 78 6.57 7.34 -9.97
CA LYS A 78 7.81 7.18 -9.20
C LYS A 78 7.57 7.17 -7.69
N LEU A 79 6.70 8.05 -7.20
CA LEU A 79 6.33 8.12 -5.77
C LEU A 79 5.61 6.84 -5.33
N LEU A 80 4.62 6.36 -6.10
CA LEU A 80 3.95 5.08 -5.87
C LEU A 80 4.95 3.92 -5.83
N LYS A 81 5.91 3.86 -6.76
CA LYS A 81 6.94 2.82 -6.73
C LYS A 81 7.78 2.89 -5.45
N SER A 82 8.23 4.08 -5.04
CA SER A 82 8.99 4.23 -3.79
C SER A 82 8.16 3.95 -2.54
N VAL A 83 6.84 4.23 -2.54
CA VAL A 83 5.95 3.89 -1.41
C VAL A 83 5.75 2.39 -1.33
N VAL A 84 5.54 1.68 -2.44
CA VAL A 84 5.48 0.21 -2.46
C VAL A 84 6.81 -0.43 -2.03
N GLU A 85 7.95 0.18 -2.37
CA GLU A 85 9.29 -0.22 -1.89
C GLU A 85 9.50 0.05 -0.38
N ILE A 86 8.74 0.98 0.23
CA ILE A 86 8.76 1.28 1.67
C ILE A 86 7.77 0.38 2.43
N ASP A 87 6.55 0.18 1.93
CA ASP A 87 5.55 -0.72 2.53
C ASP A 87 6.06 -2.16 2.59
N GLY A 88 6.88 -2.58 1.61
CA GLY A 88 7.58 -3.86 1.64
C GLY A 88 8.54 -4.06 2.83
N ASN A 89 8.92 -2.98 3.54
CA ASN A 89 9.73 -3.02 4.76
C ASN A 89 8.93 -2.76 6.06
N ILE A 90 7.67 -2.31 5.98
CA ILE A 90 6.87 -1.88 7.13
C ILE A 90 5.56 -2.69 7.30
N GLY A 91 5.16 -3.46 6.28
CA GLY A 91 3.98 -4.31 6.33
C GLY A 91 4.10 -5.52 7.27
N LEU A 92 3.23 -5.58 8.29
CA LEU A 92 2.92 -6.81 9.03
C LEU A 92 2.24 -7.83 8.11
N SER A 93 3.04 -8.66 7.45
CA SER A 93 2.55 -9.74 6.58
C SER A 93 3.40 -11.00 6.78
N GLU A 94 2.79 -12.00 7.41
CA GLU A 94 3.34 -13.36 7.39
C GLU A 94 3.40 -13.86 5.93
N LYS A 95 4.48 -14.57 5.58
CA LYS A 95 4.78 -15.13 4.23
C LYS A 95 5.41 -14.18 3.21
N SER A 96 6.18 -13.17 3.64
CA SER A 96 7.44 -12.92 2.93
C SER A 96 8.45 -14.01 3.34
N PRO A 97 8.87 -14.93 2.46
CA PRO A 97 9.90 -15.88 2.80
C PRO A 97 11.23 -15.13 2.90
N LYS A 98 11.80 -15.04 4.10
CA LYS A 98 13.21 -14.70 4.31
C LYS A 98 14.08 -15.81 3.68
N LYS A 99 14.17 -15.83 2.34
CA LYS A 99 14.54 -17.00 1.51
C LYS A 99 15.88 -17.69 1.87
N ASN A 100 16.77 -16.97 2.55
CA ASN A 100 18.08 -17.46 2.97
C ASN A 100 18.23 -17.61 4.50
N ALA A 101 17.31 -17.10 5.31
CA ALA A 101 17.43 -17.12 6.77
C ALA A 101 17.06 -18.50 7.33
N VAL A 102 18.03 -19.18 7.94
CA VAL A 102 17.82 -20.46 8.63
C VAL A 102 17.83 -20.23 10.14
N GLY A 103 16.77 -20.60 10.82
CA GLY A 103 16.68 -20.52 12.27
C GLY A 103 15.27 -20.65 12.80
N PHE A 104 15.11 -20.94 14.09
CA PHE A 104 13.84 -21.19 14.73
C PHE A 104 13.84 -20.65 16.17
N THR A 105 12.64 -20.43 16.70
CA THR A 105 12.37 -20.18 18.12
C THR A 105 11.10 -20.90 18.50
N THR A 106 11.12 -21.65 19.59
CA THR A 106 9.96 -22.41 20.09
C THR A 106 9.85 -22.32 21.61
N LYS A 107 8.62 -22.21 22.13
CA LYS A 107 8.34 -22.55 23.53
C LYS A 107 8.39 -24.07 23.68
N LEU A 108 8.93 -24.58 24.79
CA LEU A 108 8.98 -26.01 25.05
C LEU A 108 7.63 -26.56 25.53
N GLN A 109 7.41 -27.86 25.36
CA GLN A 109 6.21 -28.52 25.86
C GLN A 109 6.35 -28.78 27.36
N GLN A 110 5.42 -28.23 28.13
CA GLN A 110 5.28 -28.55 29.56
C GLN A 110 4.97 -30.03 29.72
N SER A 111 5.91 -30.77 30.31
CA SER A 111 5.83 -32.21 30.49
C SER A 111 6.89 -32.68 31.48
N THR A 112 6.64 -33.82 32.11
CA THR A 112 7.62 -34.54 32.93
C THR A 112 8.26 -35.63 32.09
N TYR A 113 9.55 -35.47 31.79
CA TYR A 113 10.32 -36.40 30.98
C TYR A 113 10.88 -37.53 31.87
N SER A 114 10.31 -38.72 31.73
CA SER A 114 10.67 -39.95 32.46
C SER A 114 11.86 -40.71 31.85
N SER A 115 12.63 -40.10 30.95
CA SER A 115 13.89 -40.65 30.43
C SER A 115 14.81 -39.53 29.92
N THR A 116 16.11 -39.65 30.21
CA THR A 116 17.17 -38.75 29.70
C THR A 116 17.46 -38.97 28.21
N SER A 117 16.99 -40.06 27.62
CA SER A 117 17.09 -40.30 26.16
C SER A 117 15.94 -39.70 25.35
N SER A 118 14.87 -39.26 26.00
CA SER A 118 13.75 -38.59 25.33
C SER A 118 14.13 -37.20 24.86
N ASN A 119 14.00 -36.93 23.57
CA ASN A 119 14.19 -35.57 23.04
C ASN A 119 13.04 -34.66 23.50
N ILE A 120 13.37 -33.44 23.93
CA ILE A 120 12.39 -32.49 24.48
C ILE A 120 11.64 -31.79 23.33
N ARG A 121 10.31 -31.84 23.40
CA ARG A 121 9.40 -31.37 22.35
C ARG A 121 9.09 -29.87 22.49
N GLY A 122 8.96 -29.17 21.38
CA GLY A 122 8.39 -27.82 21.31
C GLY A 122 6.86 -27.84 21.32
N SER A 123 6.24 -26.87 21.99
CA SER A 123 4.78 -26.68 22.05
C SER A 123 4.30 -25.69 20.98
N THR A 124 4.84 -24.47 21.02
CA THR A 124 4.53 -23.39 20.08
C THR A 124 5.80 -23.02 19.32
N ILE A 125 5.76 -23.08 17.99
CA ILE A 125 6.84 -22.61 17.12
C ILE A 125 6.54 -21.14 16.78
N ILE A 126 7.38 -20.23 17.27
CA ILE A 126 7.24 -18.78 17.08
C ILE A 126 7.91 -18.35 15.76
N TYR A 127 9.01 -19.01 15.39
CA TYR A 127 9.72 -18.78 14.14
C TYR A 127 10.33 -20.10 13.64
N ASN A 128 10.42 -20.28 12.32
CA ASN A 128 11.03 -21.45 11.67
C ASN A 128 11.54 -21.09 10.25
N GLY A 129 12.40 -20.07 10.15
CA GLY A 129 13.09 -19.73 8.91
C GLY A 129 13.83 -20.93 8.31
N GLY A 130 13.53 -21.25 7.06
CA GLY A 130 14.05 -22.42 6.36
C GLY A 130 13.38 -23.75 6.73
N ASN A 131 12.36 -23.76 7.60
CA ASN A 131 11.60 -24.95 8.04
C ASN A 131 12.48 -26.10 8.60
N ALA A 132 13.64 -25.77 9.14
CA ALA A 132 14.66 -26.73 9.57
C ALA A 132 14.39 -27.37 10.95
N TYR A 133 13.46 -26.83 11.74
CA TYR A 133 13.03 -27.41 13.02
C TYR A 133 11.69 -28.14 12.86
N ASN A 134 11.64 -29.42 13.22
CA ASN A 134 10.44 -30.27 13.05
C ASN A 134 9.50 -30.29 14.28
N GLY A 135 9.75 -29.45 15.29
CA GLY A 135 9.04 -29.47 16.57
C GLY A 135 9.73 -30.27 17.68
N THR A 136 10.86 -30.93 17.42
CA THR A 136 11.68 -31.62 18.44
C THR A 136 13.17 -31.65 18.09
N VAL A 137 13.51 -31.69 16.80
CA VAL A 137 14.88 -31.72 16.28
C VAL A 137 15.04 -30.62 15.22
N PHE A 138 16.15 -29.88 15.30
CA PHE A 138 16.66 -29.06 14.21
C PHE A 138 17.56 -29.93 13.33
N THR A 139 17.32 -29.97 12.02
CA THR A 139 18.20 -30.66 11.06
C THR A 139 18.84 -29.64 10.14
N CYS A 140 20.18 -29.60 10.10
CA CYS A 140 20.93 -28.59 9.37
C CYS A 140 20.67 -28.68 7.85
N PRO A 141 20.13 -27.63 7.20
CA PRO A 141 19.81 -27.65 5.77
C PRO A 141 20.96 -27.14 4.87
N LYS A 142 21.95 -26.43 5.43
CA LYS A 142 23.07 -25.79 4.73
C LYS A 142 24.25 -25.63 5.70
N PRO A 143 25.50 -25.95 5.33
CA PRO A 143 26.62 -25.85 6.26
C PRO A 143 26.85 -24.43 6.78
N GLY A 144 27.47 -24.32 7.95
CA GLY A 144 27.90 -23.04 8.53
C GLY A 144 27.96 -23.04 10.05
N LEU A 145 28.18 -21.85 10.60
CA LEU A 145 28.19 -21.60 12.03
C LEU A 145 26.76 -21.31 12.53
N TYR A 146 26.38 -22.00 13.59
CA TYR A 146 25.07 -21.87 14.23
C TYR A 146 25.21 -21.49 15.70
N LEU A 147 24.36 -20.57 16.16
CA LEU A 147 24.15 -20.28 17.58
C LEU A 147 22.85 -20.96 18.02
N PHE A 148 22.94 -21.80 19.05
CA PHE A 148 21.81 -22.34 19.79
C PHE A 148 21.77 -21.75 21.19
N HIS A 149 20.56 -21.54 21.71
CA HIS A 149 20.32 -21.08 23.08
C HIS A 149 19.07 -21.77 23.63
N VAL A 150 19.17 -22.27 24.86
CA VAL A 150 18.02 -22.74 25.65
C VAL A 150 17.92 -21.93 26.94
N SER A 151 16.70 -21.50 27.25
CA SER A 151 16.30 -20.99 28.56
C SER A 151 15.36 -22.01 29.18
N LEU A 152 15.82 -22.70 30.21
CA LEU A 152 15.07 -23.70 30.98
C LEU A 152 14.41 -23.02 32.18
N LEU A 153 13.12 -23.28 32.36
CA LEU A 153 12.41 -23.11 33.63
C LEU A 153 11.96 -24.51 34.11
N THR A 154 12.23 -24.83 35.37
CA THR A 154 11.89 -26.13 35.96
C THR A 154 11.58 -26.02 37.46
N ARG A 155 10.94 -27.05 38.01
CA ARG A 155 10.78 -27.29 39.46
C ARG A 155 11.54 -28.53 39.95
N THR A 156 12.22 -29.24 39.06
CA THR A 156 13.04 -30.42 39.39
C THR A 156 14.35 -29.98 40.05
N LYS A 157 14.58 -30.41 41.30
CA LYS A 157 15.90 -30.31 41.95
C LYS A 157 16.92 -31.11 41.15
N TYR A 158 18.09 -30.52 40.90
CA TYR A 158 19.10 -31.07 39.98
C TYR A 158 18.58 -31.28 38.53
N GLY A 159 17.52 -30.57 38.14
CA GLY A 159 17.03 -30.53 36.76
C GLY A 159 18.02 -29.82 35.83
N GLY A 160 18.00 -30.17 34.54
CA GLY A 160 18.84 -29.50 33.56
C GLY A 160 18.63 -30.01 32.13
N ILE A 161 18.89 -29.15 31.15
CA ILE A 161 18.79 -29.50 29.73
C ILE A 161 20.18 -29.50 29.09
N TRP A 162 20.51 -30.61 28.44
CA TRP A 162 21.61 -30.71 27.50
C TRP A 162 21.19 -30.27 26.10
N ILE A 163 22.00 -29.43 25.46
CA ILE A 163 22.01 -29.28 24.00
C ILE A 163 22.88 -30.41 23.42
N PHE A 164 22.34 -31.20 22.48
CA PHE A 164 23.06 -32.25 21.76
C PHE A 164 23.30 -31.86 20.30
N LYS A 165 24.48 -32.19 19.75
CA LYS A 165 24.73 -32.35 18.30
C LYS A 165 24.89 -33.83 18.00
N ASN A 166 24.01 -34.39 17.17
CA ASN A 166 23.95 -35.84 16.92
C ASN A 166 23.97 -36.61 18.27
N SER A 167 24.88 -37.56 18.44
CA SER A 167 25.03 -38.30 19.71
C SER A 167 25.88 -37.59 20.79
N GLN A 168 26.47 -36.42 20.50
CA GLN A 168 27.36 -35.71 21.41
C GLN A 168 26.62 -34.60 22.20
N ALA A 169 26.77 -34.61 23.53
CA ALA A 169 26.34 -33.49 24.36
C ALA A 169 27.31 -32.30 24.20
N LEU A 170 26.78 -31.10 24.00
CA LEU A 170 27.56 -29.87 23.85
C LEU A 170 27.65 -29.09 25.17
N THR A 171 26.51 -28.63 25.70
CA THR A 171 26.43 -27.77 26.88
C THR A 171 25.18 -28.05 27.71
N LEU A 172 25.24 -27.79 29.02
CA LEU A 172 24.19 -28.05 30.00
C LEU A 172 23.70 -26.75 30.65
N ALA A 173 22.39 -26.50 30.59
CA ALA A 173 21.72 -25.56 31.49
C ALA A 173 21.30 -26.32 32.76
N TYR A 174 21.95 -26.06 33.91
CA TYR A 174 21.69 -26.76 35.17
C TYR A 174 20.98 -25.88 36.19
N ALA A 175 19.87 -26.37 36.74
CA ALA A 175 18.94 -25.60 37.56
C ALA A 175 19.25 -25.64 39.08
N GLY A 176 20.31 -26.33 39.50
CA GLY A 176 20.78 -26.31 40.89
C GLY A 176 19.90 -27.07 41.89
N TYR A 177 20.08 -26.76 43.17
CA TYR A 177 19.56 -27.54 44.31
C TYR A 177 18.48 -26.84 45.15
N VAL A 178 18.66 -25.53 45.36
CA VAL A 178 18.35 -24.90 46.65
C VAL A 178 16.86 -24.88 46.97
N ASP A 179 16.02 -24.50 46.02
CA ASP A 179 14.57 -24.49 46.16
C ASP A 179 13.90 -25.13 44.94
N SER A 180 12.68 -25.63 45.06
CA SER A 180 11.92 -26.29 43.97
C SER A 180 10.75 -25.46 43.45
N GLN A 181 10.60 -24.21 43.89
CA GLN A 181 9.44 -23.39 43.55
C GLN A 181 9.49 -22.95 42.07
N TYR A 182 10.57 -22.32 41.62
CA TYR A 182 10.95 -22.19 40.20
C TYR A 182 12.46 -21.94 40.08
N ASN A 183 13.18 -22.80 39.37
CA ASN A 183 14.58 -22.58 39.00
C ASN A 183 14.68 -22.25 37.50
N GLY A 184 15.40 -21.17 37.19
CA GLY A 184 15.80 -20.80 35.83
C GLY A 184 17.26 -21.19 35.58
N ALA A 185 17.55 -21.74 34.41
CA ALA A 185 18.91 -21.98 33.95
C ALA A 185 18.99 -21.82 32.44
N SER A 186 20.03 -21.17 31.92
CA SER A 186 20.16 -20.94 30.48
C SER A 186 21.56 -21.26 30.00
N VAL A 187 21.68 -21.81 28.79
CA VAL A 187 22.98 -22.10 28.17
C VAL A 187 22.91 -21.89 26.67
N SER A 188 24.07 -21.57 26.08
CA SER A 188 24.24 -21.44 24.64
C SER A 188 25.24 -22.47 24.12
N ALA A 189 25.22 -22.71 22.82
CA ALA A 189 26.28 -23.40 22.10
C ALA A 189 26.47 -22.72 20.74
N VAL A 190 27.70 -22.32 20.41
CA VAL A 190 28.09 -21.93 19.05
C VAL A 190 28.83 -23.13 18.45
N VAL A 191 28.34 -23.63 17.32
CA VAL A 191 28.82 -24.88 16.74
C VAL A 191 28.76 -24.84 15.21
N TRP A 192 29.76 -25.44 14.55
CA TRP A 192 29.69 -25.67 13.10
C TRP A 192 28.84 -26.90 12.80
N LEU A 193 27.92 -26.76 11.84
CA LEU A 193 27.07 -27.84 11.36
C LEU A 193 27.26 -28.04 9.86
N ASP A 194 27.20 -29.29 9.42
CA ASP A 194 27.17 -29.72 8.04
C ASP A 194 25.77 -30.26 7.68
N VAL A 195 25.46 -30.49 6.39
CA VAL A 195 24.10 -30.87 5.98
C VAL A 195 23.68 -32.19 6.62
N GLY A 196 22.50 -32.19 7.25
CA GLY A 196 21.94 -33.36 7.93
C GLY A 196 22.31 -33.47 9.42
N ASP A 197 23.26 -32.68 9.93
CA ASP A 197 23.55 -32.61 11.36
C ASP A 197 22.29 -32.27 12.16
N GLN A 198 22.04 -33.01 13.23
CA GLN A 198 20.88 -32.84 14.09
C GLN A 198 21.26 -32.13 15.39
N VAL A 199 20.47 -31.13 15.79
CA VAL A 199 20.58 -30.47 17.09
C VAL A 199 19.25 -30.54 17.82
N TYR A 200 19.27 -31.03 19.06
CA TYR A 200 18.07 -31.24 19.87
C TYR A 200 18.40 -31.12 21.37
N LEU A 201 17.35 -31.14 22.20
CA LEU A 201 17.44 -31.03 23.65
C LEU A 201 17.11 -32.35 24.35
N ARG A 202 17.79 -32.65 25.46
CA ARG A 202 17.52 -33.82 26.32
C ARG A 202 17.59 -33.47 27.82
N PRO A 203 16.84 -34.16 28.69
CA PRO A 203 16.99 -34.04 30.15
C PRO A 203 18.36 -34.54 30.62
N SER A 204 18.98 -33.86 31.58
CA SER A 204 20.16 -34.36 32.30
C SER A 204 19.81 -35.37 33.39
N THR A 205 18.58 -35.33 33.90
CA THR A 205 18.07 -36.17 34.98
C THR A 205 16.68 -36.70 34.64
N SER A 206 16.21 -37.70 35.40
CA SER A 206 14.86 -38.23 35.29
C SER A 206 14.30 -38.58 36.68
N PRO A 207 13.02 -38.28 36.98
CA PRO A 207 12.08 -37.51 36.18
C PRO A 207 12.43 -36.01 36.15
N MET A 208 12.26 -35.35 35.00
CA MET A 208 12.50 -33.91 34.88
C MET A 208 11.29 -33.17 34.30
N LEU A 209 10.76 -32.19 35.05
CA LEU A 209 9.73 -31.27 34.58
C LEU A 209 10.35 -30.17 33.72
N VAL A 210 9.77 -29.90 32.55
CA VAL A 210 9.98 -28.67 31.78
C VAL A 210 8.73 -27.80 31.93
N ASP A 211 8.89 -26.51 32.20
CA ASP A 211 7.79 -25.53 32.19
C ASP A 211 7.49 -25.04 30.76
N ASN A 212 6.25 -24.64 30.44
CA ASN A 212 5.94 -24.17 29.08
C ASN A 212 6.68 -22.88 28.72
N ASN A 213 7.12 -22.08 29.70
CA ASN A 213 7.84 -20.83 29.48
C ASN A 213 9.34 -21.01 29.21
N ALA A 214 9.84 -22.25 29.27
CA ALA A 214 11.15 -22.58 28.72
C ALA A 214 11.16 -22.40 27.19
N VAL A 215 12.27 -21.94 26.63
CA VAL A 215 12.40 -21.56 25.20
C VAL A 215 13.66 -22.18 24.62
N PHE A 216 13.56 -22.69 23.38
CA PHE A 216 14.69 -23.13 22.57
C PHE A 216 14.75 -22.35 21.26
N THR A 217 15.94 -21.82 20.95
CA THR A 217 16.23 -21.03 19.76
C THR A 217 17.49 -21.54 19.10
N GLY A 218 17.52 -21.56 17.77
CA GLY A 218 18.73 -21.81 16.98
C GLY A 218 18.74 -20.94 15.74
N VAL A 219 19.88 -20.37 15.36
CA VAL A 219 19.99 -19.49 14.18
C VAL A 219 21.34 -19.66 13.48
N LYS A 220 21.32 -19.64 12.14
CA LYS A 220 22.53 -19.60 11.32
C LYS A 220 23.15 -18.20 11.36
N VAL A 221 24.47 -18.11 11.52
CA VAL A 221 25.21 -16.85 11.72
C VAL A 221 25.89 -16.34 10.44
N ASN A 222 26.29 -17.22 9.52
CA ASN A 222 27.06 -16.88 8.29
C ASN A 222 26.60 -17.64 7.02
#